data_AF-A0A7S4AVT8-F1
#
_entry.id   AF-A0A7S4AVT8-F1
#
_cell.length_a   1.000
_cell.length_b   1.000
_cell.length_c   1.000
_cell.angle_alpha   90.00
_cell.angle_beta   90.00
_cell.angle_gamma   90.00
#
_symmetry.space_group_name_H-M   'P 1'
#
loop_
_entity.id
_entity.type
_entity.pdbx_description
1 polymer ?
#
loop_
_entity_poly.entity_id
_entity_poly.type
_entity_poly.pdbx_seq_one_letter_code
_entity_poly.pdbx_strand_id
1 'polypeptide(L)'
;MCLLCFSKEPLSSDEVTKGQYGAAYGQYINDTDKFQITMCQTPCKEPACWIGTMLCFWCSQVAMRKKVLNHVAPGSGWDNYVCCQGFYGGCCCFQPGNLGEKTCPVTCMCLESCLCPGPAASATSLVLREKHNLGLDEDDVRLIRCNNCLYCTSIVLSCMRICIQNESLDFAAHCARCTSDVVFLCTAGCMLGQAQHEIKFREEQGTPVVATAMER
;
A
#
# COMPACT_ATOMS: atom_id res chain seq x y z
N MET A 1 -14.53 -14.81 -21.55
CA MET A 1 -13.65 -13.69 -21.14
C MET A 1 -14.31 -13.00 -19.96
N CYS A 2 -13.82 -13.22 -18.74
CA CYS A 2 -14.43 -12.66 -17.54
C CYS A 2 -13.98 -11.20 -17.41
N LEU A 3 -14.91 -10.24 -17.43
CA LEU A 3 -14.64 -8.79 -17.31
C LEU A 3 -13.86 -8.40 -16.03
N LEU A 4 -13.68 -9.32 -15.09
CA LEU A 4 -13.00 -9.15 -13.81
C LEU A 4 -11.78 -10.08 -13.61
N CYS A 5 -11.31 -10.76 -14.67
CA CYS A 5 -10.05 -11.50 -14.61
C CYS A 5 -8.87 -10.56 -14.89
N PHE A 6 -8.44 -9.84 -13.87
CA PHE A 6 -7.19 -9.06 -13.92
C PHE A 6 -5.99 -10.00 -14.12
N SER A 7 -5.05 -9.58 -14.98
CA SER A 7 -3.86 -10.38 -15.31
C SER A 7 -3.02 -10.61 -14.06
N LYS A 8 -2.52 -11.84 -13.94
CA LYS A 8 -1.56 -12.30 -12.91
C LYS A 8 -0.11 -12.20 -13.38
N GLU A 9 0.09 -11.86 -14.65
CA GLU A 9 1.43 -11.76 -15.23
C GLU A 9 2.22 -10.68 -14.49
N PRO A 10 3.53 -10.87 -14.31
CA PRO A 10 4.39 -9.87 -13.69
C PRO A 10 4.27 -8.52 -14.41
N LEU A 11 4.67 -7.45 -13.72
CA LEU A 11 4.64 -6.10 -14.28
C LEU A 11 5.46 -6.06 -15.58
N SER A 12 4.82 -5.66 -16.67
CA SER A 12 5.50 -5.44 -17.95
C SER A 12 6.47 -4.26 -17.83
N SER A 13 7.57 -4.26 -18.60
CA SER A 13 8.53 -3.15 -18.65
C SER A 13 7.84 -1.81 -18.96
N ASP A 14 6.77 -1.83 -19.77
CA ASP A 14 5.95 -0.64 -20.03
C ASP A 14 5.22 -0.12 -18.79
N GLU A 15 4.68 -1.00 -17.94
CA GLU A 15 4.00 -0.63 -16.70
C GLU A 15 4.97 -0.01 -15.68
N VAL A 16 6.23 -0.48 -15.69
CA VAL A 16 7.29 0.04 -14.82
C VAL A 16 7.79 1.41 -15.28
N THR A 17 8.03 1.59 -16.57
CA THR A 17 8.64 2.80 -17.12
C THR A 17 7.64 3.93 -17.37
N LYS A 18 6.41 3.61 -17.79
CA LYS A 18 5.38 4.63 -18.10
C LYS A 18 4.45 4.94 -16.93
N GLY A 19 4.37 4.06 -15.93
CA GLY A 19 3.55 4.27 -14.75
C GLY A 19 4.19 5.27 -13.77
N GLN A 20 3.42 6.26 -13.29
CA GLN A 20 3.89 7.27 -12.32
C GLN A 20 4.48 6.65 -11.04
N TYR A 21 4.01 5.45 -10.67
CA TYR A 21 4.47 4.72 -9.48
C TYR A 21 5.05 3.33 -9.83
N GLY A 22 5.22 3.03 -11.11
CA GLY A 22 5.78 1.75 -11.58
C GLY A 22 7.26 1.59 -11.18
N ALA A 23 8.00 2.69 -11.17
CA ALA A 23 9.41 2.72 -10.76
C ALA A 23 9.64 2.24 -9.31
N ALA A 24 8.70 2.50 -8.40
CA ALA A 24 8.79 2.06 -7.00
C ALA A 24 8.75 0.52 -6.86
N TYR A 25 8.13 -0.16 -7.82
CA TYR A 25 8.02 -1.62 -7.86
C TYR A 25 9.03 -2.28 -8.78
N GLY A 26 9.60 -1.53 -9.73
CA GLY A 26 10.50 -2.05 -10.77
C GLY A 26 11.71 -2.82 -10.25
N GLN A 27 12.20 -2.46 -9.06
CA GLN A 27 13.35 -3.09 -8.42
C GLN A 27 13.05 -4.50 -7.91
N TYR A 28 11.79 -4.81 -7.60
CA TYR A 28 11.36 -6.05 -6.94
C TYR A 28 10.73 -7.07 -7.89
N ILE A 29 10.77 -6.83 -9.20
CA ILE A 29 10.10 -7.70 -10.19
C ILE A 29 10.82 -9.03 -10.36
N ASN A 30 12.15 -9.03 -10.22
CA ASN A 30 12.99 -10.21 -10.46
C ASN A 30 13.33 -10.97 -9.16
N ASP A 31 12.91 -10.47 -8.01
CA ASP A 31 13.18 -11.10 -6.72
C ASP A 31 12.35 -12.37 -6.57
N THR A 32 13.01 -13.48 -6.28
CA THR A 32 12.37 -14.81 -6.17
C THR A 32 11.70 -15.02 -4.82
N ASP A 33 12.22 -14.39 -3.77
CA ASP A 33 11.69 -14.52 -2.42
C ASP A 33 10.44 -13.68 -2.28
N LYS A 34 9.40 -14.23 -1.67
CA LYS A 34 8.08 -13.58 -1.52
C LYS A 34 7.71 -13.52 -0.05
N PHE A 35 6.71 -12.71 0.28
CA PHE A 35 6.09 -12.76 1.60
C PHE A 35 5.63 -14.17 1.95
N GLN A 36 5.70 -14.52 3.24
CA GLN A 36 5.29 -15.84 3.72
C GLN A 36 3.83 -16.19 3.42
N ILE A 37 2.97 -15.17 3.39
CA ILE A 37 1.57 -15.30 3.03
C ILE A 37 1.26 -14.41 1.83
N THR A 38 0.37 -14.90 0.98
CA THR A 38 -0.19 -14.11 -0.13
C THR A 38 -1.26 -13.15 0.38
N MET A 39 -1.52 -12.07 -0.36
CA MET A 39 -2.59 -11.13 -0.03
C MET A 39 -3.96 -11.82 0.12
N CYS A 40 -4.22 -12.88 -0.65
CA CYS A 40 -5.46 -13.65 -0.56
C CYS A 40 -5.57 -14.51 0.71
N GLN A 41 -4.45 -14.89 1.33
CA GLN A 41 -4.42 -15.66 2.58
C GLN A 41 -4.49 -14.78 3.83
N THR A 42 -4.16 -13.50 3.71
CA THR A 42 -4.14 -12.56 4.84
C THR A 42 -5.43 -12.52 5.67
N PRO A 43 -6.64 -12.48 5.07
CA PRO A 43 -7.87 -12.45 5.87
C PRO A 43 -8.03 -13.66 6.80
N CYS A 44 -7.48 -14.82 6.43
CA CYS A 44 -7.54 -16.05 7.22
C CYS A 44 -6.40 -16.15 8.25
N LYS A 45 -5.22 -15.63 7.94
CA LYS A 45 -4.01 -15.76 8.79
C LYS A 45 -3.85 -14.61 9.78
N GLU A 46 -4.25 -13.40 9.40
CA GLU A 46 -4.20 -12.19 10.23
C GLU A 46 -5.58 -11.47 10.24
N PRO A 47 -6.67 -12.16 10.65
CA PRO A 47 -8.02 -11.60 10.60
C PRO A 47 -8.16 -10.32 11.43
N ALA A 48 -7.46 -10.22 12.56
CA ALA A 48 -7.54 -9.05 13.44
C ALA A 48 -6.97 -7.79 12.77
N CYS A 49 -5.84 -7.90 12.08
CA CYS A 49 -5.23 -6.78 11.35
C CYS A 49 -6.10 -6.39 10.14
N TRP A 50 -6.63 -7.39 9.43
CA TRP A 50 -7.50 -7.17 8.29
C TRP A 50 -8.81 -6.45 8.68
N ILE A 51 -9.53 -6.94 9.70
CA ILE A 51 -10.75 -6.31 10.22
C ILE A 51 -10.45 -4.93 10.81
N GLY A 52 -9.35 -4.79 11.57
CA GLY A 52 -8.94 -3.50 12.13
C GLY A 52 -8.72 -2.44 11.06
N THR A 53 -8.19 -2.83 9.90
CA THR A 53 -8.00 -1.94 8.75
C THR A 53 -9.33 -1.56 8.11
N MET A 54 -10.32 -2.46 8.08
CA MET A 54 -11.67 -2.14 7.56
C MET A 54 -12.38 -1.10 8.45
N LEU A 55 -12.17 -1.19 9.77
CA LEU A 55 -12.83 -0.32 10.75
C LEU A 55 -12.16 1.05 10.87
N CYS A 56 -10.83 1.07 10.97
CA CYS A 56 -10.02 2.28 10.97
C CYS A 56 -8.72 2.05 10.21
N PHE A 57 -8.74 2.35 8.91
CA PHE A 57 -7.54 2.28 8.07
C PHE A 57 -6.42 3.16 8.64
N TRP A 58 -6.75 4.35 9.15
CA TRP A 58 -5.79 5.39 9.51
C TRP A 58 -5.04 4.99 10.77
N CYS A 59 -5.77 4.50 11.78
CA CYS A 59 -5.22 3.94 13.00
C CYS A 59 -4.32 2.74 12.69
N SER A 60 -4.81 1.81 11.87
CA SER A 60 -4.09 0.59 11.49
C SER A 60 -2.81 0.93 10.73
N GLN A 61 -2.87 1.89 9.80
CA GLN A 61 -1.74 2.30 8.98
C GLN A 61 -0.65 3.01 9.82
N VAL A 62 -1.03 3.91 10.74
CA VAL A 62 -0.08 4.56 11.67
C VAL A 62 0.59 3.52 12.58
N ALA A 63 -0.19 2.59 13.15
CA ALA A 63 0.32 1.54 14.02
C ALA A 63 1.26 0.58 13.27
N MET A 64 0.87 0.16 12.07
CA MET A 64 1.65 -0.73 11.22
C MET A 64 2.92 -0.08 10.71
N ARG A 65 2.88 1.19 10.29
CA ARG A 65 4.11 1.92 9.91
C ARG A 65 5.10 1.96 11.06
N LYS A 66 4.65 2.35 12.26
CA LYS A 66 5.51 2.38 13.44
C LYS A 66 6.12 1.01 13.70
N LYS A 67 5.32 -0.06 13.58
CA LYS A 67 5.80 -1.43 13.81
C LYS A 67 6.85 -1.85 12.77
N VAL A 68 6.61 -1.59 11.48
CA VAL A 68 7.56 -1.86 10.40
C VAL A 68 8.88 -1.10 10.61
N LEU A 69 8.81 0.20 10.93
CA LEU A 69 10.02 1.01 11.14
C LEU A 69 10.85 0.50 12.33
N ASN A 70 10.19 0.14 13.43
CA ASN A 70 10.90 -0.43 14.59
C ASN A 70 11.38 -1.86 14.34
N HIS A 71 10.76 -2.61 13.42
CA HIS A 71 11.27 -3.90 12.98
C HIS A 71 12.54 -3.74 12.14
N VAL A 72 12.62 -2.75 11.26
CA VAL A 72 13.80 -2.50 10.42
C VAL A 72 14.94 -1.83 11.20
N ALA A 73 14.62 -0.93 12.12
CA ALA A 73 15.55 -0.20 12.96
C ALA A 73 15.09 -0.24 14.44
N PRO A 74 15.49 -1.27 15.20
CA PRO A 74 15.06 -1.44 16.59
C PRO A 74 15.43 -0.22 17.44
N GLY A 75 14.43 0.32 18.15
CA GLY A 75 14.63 1.46 19.07
C GLY A 75 14.57 2.84 18.43
N SER A 76 14.40 2.95 17.10
CA SER A 76 14.35 4.26 16.42
C SER A 76 13.01 4.99 16.57
N GLY A 77 11.95 4.34 17.05
CA GLY A 77 10.65 4.96 17.24
C GLY A 77 10.06 5.50 15.94
N TRP A 78 10.11 6.82 15.76
CA TRP A 78 9.67 7.56 14.56
C TRP A 78 10.80 8.29 13.83
N ASP A 79 12.05 8.15 14.27
CA ASP A 79 13.17 8.96 13.77
C ASP A 79 13.49 8.65 12.29
N ASN A 80 13.20 7.42 11.85
CA ASN A 80 13.36 6.97 10.47
C ASN A 80 12.09 7.17 9.62
N TYR A 81 11.13 7.95 10.10
CA TYR A 81 9.94 8.24 9.34
C TYR A 81 10.22 9.26 8.23
N VAL A 82 9.92 8.87 7.00
CA VAL A 82 9.83 9.73 5.82
C VAL A 82 8.47 9.50 5.15
N CYS A 83 7.85 10.55 4.60
CA CYS A 83 6.54 10.47 3.95
C CYS A 83 6.56 9.50 2.76
N CYS A 84 5.65 8.54 2.75
CA CYS A 84 5.62 7.39 1.82
C CYS A 84 6.99 6.68 1.73
N GLN A 85 7.82 6.85 2.76
CA GLN A 85 9.22 6.45 2.87
C GLN A 85 10.13 6.95 1.73
N GLY A 86 9.69 7.91 0.93
CA GLY A 86 10.43 8.36 -0.26
C GLY A 86 10.34 7.42 -1.47
N PHE A 87 9.55 6.34 -1.42
CA PHE A 87 9.32 5.47 -2.59
C PHE A 87 8.50 6.17 -3.68
N TYR A 88 7.64 7.08 -3.26
CA TYR A 88 6.73 7.80 -4.14
C TYR A 88 7.29 9.20 -4.32
N GLY A 89 7.52 9.60 -5.57
CA GLY A 89 7.95 10.96 -5.89
C GLY A 89 6.97 11.99 -5.38
N GLY A 90 7.47 13.19 -5.13
CA GLY A 90 6.63 14.31 -4.70
C GLY A 90 5.58 14.69 -5.74
N CYS A 91 4.39 15.08 -5.27
CA CYS A 91 3.36 15.69 -6.12
C CYS A 91 3.31 17.20 -5.85
N CYS A 92 3.61 18.01 -6.87
CA CYS A 92 3.67 19.46 -6.78
C CYS A 92 4.54 19.95 -5.60
N CYS A 93 3.94 20.55 -4.58
CA CYS A 93 4.62 21.12 -3.41
C CYS A 93 4.95 20.08 -2.31
N PHE A 94 4.46 18.84 -2.44
CA PHE A 94 4.69 17.79 -1.45
C PHE A 94 5.91 16.98 -1.86
N GLN A 95 7.07 17.27 -1.27
CA GLN A 95 8.27 16.46 -1.44
C GLN A 95 8.53 15.66 -0.16
N PRO A 96 8.54 14.31 -0.23
CA PRO A 96 8.99 13.47 0.87
C PRO A 96 10.34 13.93 1.41
N GLY A 97 10.49 13.97 2.73
CA GLY A 97 11.71 14.42 3.42
C GLY A 97 11.78 15.93 3.69
N ASN A 98 10.96 16.76 3.03
CA ASN A 98 10.93 18.22 3.21
C ASN A 98 9.65 18.74 3.87
N LEU A 99 8.78 17.86 4.39
CA LEU A 99 7.47 18.21 4.97
C LEU A 99 7.50 18.44 6.50
N GLY A 100 8.67 18.70 7.09
CA GLY A 100 8.81 18.82 8.55
C GLY A 100 8.65 17.48 9.29
N GLU A 101 8.85 16.37 8.58
CA GLU A 101 8.66 14.99 9.06
C GLU A 101 9.53 14.67 10.27
N LYS A 102 10.71 15.29 10.39
CA LYS A 102 11.60 15.16 11.55
C LYS A 102 11.08 15.83 12.81
N THR A 103 10.25 16.87 12.67
CA THR A 103 9.73 17.65 13.82
C THR A 103 8.42 17.05 14.34
N CYS A 104 7.53 16.61 13.44
CA CYS A 104 6.21 16.07 13.80
C CYS A 104 5.84 14.81 12.98
N PRO A 105 6.56 13.68 13.14
CA PRO A 105 6.40 12.50 12.29
C PRO A 105 5.00 11.86 12.39
N VAL A 106 4.40 11.85 13.58
CA VAL A 106 3.05 11.28 13.79
C VAL A 106 1.99 12.06 13.02
N THR A 107 2.04 13.39 13.06
CA THR A 107 1.09 14.24 12.34
C THR A 107 1.26 14.08 10.82
N CYS A 108 2.51 14.05 10.35
CA CYS A 108 2.81 13.77 8.96
C CYS A 108 2.29 12.39 8.53
N MET A 109 2.41 11.36 9.37
CA MET A 109 1.90 10.02 9.10
C MET A 109 0.36 9.97 9.05
N CYS A 110 -0.31 10.71 9.94
CA CYS A 110 -1.77 10.86 9.90
C CYS A 110 -2.22 11.55 8.60
N LEU A 111 -1.50 12.60 8.18
CA LEU A 111 -1.77 13.29 6.92
C LEU A 111 -1.49 12.41 5.70
N GLU A 112 -0.39 11.66 5.69
CA GLU A 112 -0.06 10.66 4.65
C GLU A 112 -1.22 9.65 4.52
N SER A 113 -1.68 9.11 5.64
CA SER A 113 -2.77 8.12 5.67
C SER A 113 -4.12 8.69 5.22
N CYS A 114 -4.34 10.00 5.38
CA CYS A 114 -5.58 10.67 5.01
C CYS A 114 -5.58 11.11 3.54
N LEU A 115 -4.49 11.71 3.07
CA LEU A 115 -4.39 12.32 1.75
C LEU A 115 -3.94 11.31 0.68
N CYS A 116 -3.12 10.34 1.05
CA CYS A 116 -2.49 9.40 0.13
C CYS A 116 -2.59 7.95 0.65
N PRO A 117 -3.79 7.42 0.93
CA PRO A 117 -3.95 6.13 1.61
C PRO A 117 -3.35 4.95 0.82
N GLY A 118 -3.43 4.98 -0.51
CA GLY A 118 -2.82 3.96 -1.39
C GLY A 118 -1.28 3.95 -1.33
N PRO A 119 -0.60 5.07 -1.64
CA PRO A 119 0.85 5.19 -1.46
C PRO A 119 1.31 4.86 -0.04
N ALA A 120 0.54 5.26 0.98
CA ALA A 120 0.85 4.97 2.37
C ALA A 120 0.93 3.46 2.63
N ALA A 121 -0.16 2.72 2.36
CA ALA A 121 -0.23 1.27 2.61
C ALA A 121 0.83 0.51 1.80
N SER A 122 1.04 0.94 0.55
CA SER A 122 2.02 0.36 -0.35
C SER A 122 3.45 0.59 0.13
N ALA A 123 3.78 1.82 0.54
CA ALA A 123 5.08 2.16 1.11
C ALA A 123 5.37 1.38 2.40
N THR A 124 4.36 1.03 3.21
CA THR A 124 4.55 0.19 4.42
C THR A 124 5.10 -1.18 4.03
N SER A 125 4.54 -1.76 2.97
CA SER A 125 4.94 -3.10 2.51
C SER A 125 6.24 -3.05 1.70
N LEU A 126 6.52 -1.95 1.01
CA LEU A 126 7.78 -1.76 0.26
C LEU A 126 9.01 -1.66 1.18
N VAL A 127 8.88 -1.10 2.39
CA VAL A 127 10.00 -1.09 3.37
C VAL A 127 10.45 -2.52 3.69
N LEU A 128 9.50 -3.44 3.89
CA LEU A 128 9.83 -4.84 4.15
C LEU A 128 10.39 -5.54 2.90
N ARG A 129 9.86 -5.21 1.72
CA ARG A 129 10.39 -5.72 0.43
C ARG A 129 11.84 -5.31 0.23
N GLU A 130 12.17 -4.04 0.46
CA GLU A 130 13.55 -3.55 0.38
C GLU A 130 14.45 -4.22 1.42
N LYS A 131 14.00 -4.33 2.67
CA LYS A 131 14.83 -4.87 3.75
C LYS A 131 15.17 -6.34 3.55
N HIS A 132 14.27 -7.10 2.94
CA HIS A 132 14.38 -8.55 2.81
C HIS A 132 14.51 -9.03 1.36
N ASN A 133 14.67 -8.11 0.38
CA ASN A 133 14.67 -8.39 -1.06
C ASN A 133 13.48 -9.28 -1.48
N LEU A 134 12.27 -8.89 -1.06
CA LEU A 134 11.05 -9.63 -1.37
C LEU A 134 10.41 -9.07 -2.65
N GLY A 135 10.13 -9.97 -3.58
CA GLY A 135 9.43 -9.68 -4.82
C GLY A 135 7.92 -9.56 -4.69
N LEU A 136 7.28 -9.35 -5.83
CA LEU A 136 5.83 -9.32 -5.96
C LEU A 136 5.27 -10.72 -6.20
N ASP A 137 4.17 -11.03 -5.52
CA ASP A 137 3.40 -12.23 -5.80
C ASP A 137 2.31 -11.97 -6.87
N GLU A 138 1.68 -13.04 -7.37
CA GLU A 138 0.64 -12.92 -8.40
C GLU A 138 -0.61 -12.21 -7.88
N ASP A 139 -0.90 -12.35 -6.59
CA ASP A 139 -2.08 -11.78 -5.94
C ASP A 139 -1.89 -10.27 -5.69
N ASP A 140 -0.68 -9.81 -5.39
CA ASP A 140 -0.24 -8.41 -5.28
C ASP A 140 -0.59 -7.70 -6.59
N VAL A 141 -0.06 -8.22 -7.70
CA VAL A 141 -0.25 -7.62 -9.02
C VAL A 141 -1.72 -7.62 -9.41
N ARG A 142 -2.42 -8.73 -9.18
CA ARG A 142 -3.83 -8.87 -9.52
C ARG A 142 -4.73 -7.94 -8.71
N LEU A 143 -4.55 -7.87 -7.38
CA LEU A 143 -5.36 -7.00 -6.52
C LEU A 143 -5.06 -5.52 -6.78
N ILE A 144 -3.79 -5.15 -7.00
CA ILE A 144 -3.42 -3.76 -7.30
C ILE A 144 -4.04 -3.32 -8.63
N ARG A 145 -3.96 -4.16 -9.69
CA ARG A 145 -4.60 -3.88 -10.98
C ARG A 145 -6.12 -3.75 -10.83
N CYS A 146 -6.75 -4.63 -10.05
CA CYS A 146 -8.18 -4.59 -9.75
C CYS A 146 -8.57 -3.27 -9.06
N ASN A 147 -7.86 -2.91 -7.99
CA ASN A 147 -8.12 -1.71 -7.21
C ASN A 147 -7.96 -0.43 -8.05
N ASN A 148 -6.91 -0.33 -8.86
CA ASN A 148 -6.69 0.80 -9.75
C ASN A 148 -7.78 0.91 -10.83
N CYS A 149 -8.23 -0.22 -11.39
CA CYS A 149 -9.31 -0.23 -12.38
C CYS A 149 -10.65 0.25 -11.80
N LEU A 150 -11.01 -0.19 -10.59
CA LEU A 150 -12.22 0.27 -9.91
C LEU A 150 -12.14 1.74 -9.53
N TYR A 151 -10.97 2.21 -9.08
CA TYR A 151 -10.74 3.62 -8.78
C TYR A 151 -10.91 4.50 -10.04
N CYS A 152 -10.31 4.11 -11.17
CA CYS A 152 -10.52 4.80 -12.45
C CYS A 152 -12.00 4.81 -12.87
N THR A 153 -12.70 3.69 -12.70
CA THR A 153 -14.14 3.58 -13.01
C THR A 153 -14.98 4.54 -12.15
N SER A 154 -14.69 4.61 -10.85
CA SER A 154 -15.32 5.54 -9.91
C SER A 154 -15.10 7.00 -10.30
N ILE A 155 -13.88 7.36 -10.71
CA ILE A 155 -13.56 8.72 -11.19
C ILE A 155 -14.35 9.04 -12.47
N VAL A 156 -14.31 8.16 -13.47
CA VAL A 156 -14.99 8.39 -14.76
C VAL A 156 -16.50 8.57 -14.54
N LEU A 157 -17.13 7.72 -13.72
CA LEU A 157 -18.55 7.87 -13.37
C LEU A 157 -18.85 9.15 -12.60
N SER A 158 -17.96 9.55 -11.68
CA SER A 158 -18.09 10.82 -10.95
C SER A 158 -18.00 12.03 -11.89
N CYS A 159 -17.11 12.00 -12.88
CA CYS A 159 -17.02 13.03 -13.91
C CYS A 159 -18.26 13.04 -14.82
N MET A 160 -18.73 11.87 -15.26
CA MET A 160 -19.94 11.77 -16.10
C MET A 160 -21.18 12.31 -15.38
N ARG A 161 -21.31 12.06 -14.08
CA ARG A 161 -22.36 12.66 -13.24
C ARG A 161 -22.35 14.19 -13.28
N ILE A 162 -21.17 14.83 -13.25
CA ILE A 162 -21.07 16.30 -13.29
C ILE A 162 -21.55 16.83 -14.65
N CYS A 163 -21.26 16.10 -15.73
CA CYS A 163 -21.63 16.50 -17.09
C CYS A 163 -23.10 16.18 -17.44
N ILE A 164 -23.65 15.09 -16.91
CA ILE A 164 -24.97 14.55 -17.26
C ILE A 164 -25.76 14.38 -15.97
N GLN A 165 -26.67 15.33 -15.70
CA GLN A 165 -27.55 15.31 -14.53
C GLN A 165 -28.67 14.28 -14.72
N ASN A 166 -28.35 13.01 -14.47
CA ASN A 166 -29.28 11.88 -14.57
C ASN A 166 -29.24 11.05 -13.28
N GLU A 167 -30.41 10.81 -12.66
CA GLU A 167 -30.51 10.08 -11.39
C GLU A 167 -29.95 8.65 -11.46
N SER A 168 -30.05 7.98 -12.60
CA SER A 168 -29.48 6.62 -12.77
C SER A 168 -27.96 6.64 -12.77
N LEU A 169 -27.35 7.70 -13.32
CA LEU A 169 -25.90 7.90 -13.28
C LEU A 169 -25.42 8.29 -11.89
N ASP A 170 -26.21 9.08 -11.15
CA ASP A 170 -25.92 9.41 -9.75
C ASP A 170 -25.86 8.15 -8.89
N PHE A 171 -26.87 7.28 -9.00
CA PHE A 171 -26.88 6.01 -8.28
C PHE A 171 -25.68 5.13 -8.67
N ALA A 172 -25.41 4.98 -9.98
CA ALA A 172 -24.29 4.19 -10.46
C ALA A 172 -22.93 4.72 -9.97
N ALA A 173 -22.72 6.04 -9.98
CA ALA A 173 -21.50 6.67 -9.50
C ALA A 173 -21.31 6.45 -7.98
N HIS A 174 -22.39 6.53 -7.19
CA HIS A 174 -22.34 6.22 -5.76
C HIS A 174 -22.03 4.75 -5.48
N CYS A 175 -22.65 3.82 -6.21
CA CYS A 175 -22.34 2.40 -6.10
C CYS A 175 -20.89 2.09 -6.48
N ALA A 176 -20.39 2.69 -7.56
CA ALA A 176 -19.01 2.50 -8.01
C ALA A 176 -17.99 3.05 -6.99
N ARG A 177 -18.26 4.23 -6.41
CA ARG A 177 -17.43 4.78 -5.34
C ARG A 177 -17.42 3.89 -4.10
N CYS A 178 -18.59 3.49 -3.61
CA CYS A 178 -18.69 2.59 -2.46
C CYS A 178 -17.96 1.27 -2.70
N THR A 179 -18.12 0.68 -3.89
CA THR A 179 -17.42 -0.56 -4.27
C THR A 179 -15.91 -0.35 -4.32
N SER A 180 -15.45 0.76 -4.91
CA SER A 180 -14.03 1.10 -4.96
C SER A 180 -13.44 1.29 -3.55
N ASP A 181 -14.16 1.96 -2.65
CA ASP A 181 -13.70 2.21 -1.29
C ASP A 181 -13.62 0.90 -0.48
N VAL A 182 -14.61 0.01 -0.62
CA VAL A 182 -14.59 -1.31 0.04
C VAL A 182 -13.44 -2.16 -0.48
N VAL A 183 -13.25 -2.24 -1.80
CA VAL A 183 -12.15 -3.02 -2.39
C VAL A 183 -10.79 -2.42 -2.01
N PHE A 184 -10.67 -1.10 -1.98
CA PHE A 184 -9.48 -0.42 -1.49
C PHE A 184 -9.15 -0.82 -0.06
N LEU A 185 -10.13 -0.71 0.85
CA LEU A 185 -9.96 -1.09 2.24
C LEU A 185 -9.53 -2.56 2.33
N CYS A 186 -10.26 -3.49 1.70
CA CYS A 186 -9.91 -4.91 1.69
C CYS A 186 -8.47 -5.16 1.23
N THR A 187 -8.06 -4.50 0.15
CA THR A 187 -6.70 -4.61 -0.41
C THR A 187 -5.66 -4.05 0.56
N ALA A 188 -5.90 -2.88 1.13
CA ALA A 188 -5.03 -2.28 2.13
C ALA A 188 -4.90 -3.16 3.38
N GLY A 189 -6.00 -3.74 3.86
CA GLY A 189 -5.99 -4.69 4.97
C GLY A 189 -5.16 -5.94 4.67
N CYS A 190 -5.21 -6.43 3.43
CA CYS A 190 -4.36 -7.54 2.99
C CYS A 190 -2.87 -7.17 2.98
N MET A 191 -2.51 -5.96 2.53
CA MET A 191 -1.12 -5.47 2.54
C MET A 191 -0.58 -5.34 3.97
N LEU A 192 -1.37 -4.70 4.85
CA LEU A 192 -0.97 -4.49 6.24
C LEU A 192 -0.89 -5.80 7.03
N GLY A 193 -1.84 -6.72 6.82
CA GLY A 193 -1.79 -8.02 7.46
C GLY A 193 -0.66 -8.91 6.93
N GLN A 194 -0.34 -8.84 5.64
CA GLN A 194 0.82 -9.51 5.07
C GLN A 194 2.12 -9.01 5.73
N ALA A 195 2.30 -7.69 5.83
CA ALA A 195 3.43 -7.09 6.53
C ALA A 195 3.50 -7.49 8.02
N GLN A 196 2.35 -7.52 8.70
CA GLN A 196 2.25 -7.95 10.10
C GLN A 196 2.69 -9.40 10.30
N HIS A 197 2.26 -10.30 9.42
CA HIS A 197 2.60 -11.72 9.49
C HIS A 197 4.10 -11.95 9.25
N GLU A 198 4.66 -11.23 8.26
CA GLU A 198 6.08 -11.29 7.93
C GLU A 198 6.96 -10.88 9.10
N ILE A 199 6.61 -9.78 9.78
CA ILE A 199 7.32 -9.32 10.97
C ILE A 199 7.31 -10.41 12.05
N LYS A 200 6.14 -10.98 12.36
CA LYS A 200 6.02 -12.03 13.38
C LYS A 200 6.87 -13.25 13.04
N PHE A 201 6.77 -13.72 11.79
CA PHE A 201 7.54 -14.87 11.31
C PHE A 201 9.05 -14.65 11.49
N ARG A 202 9.56 -13.46 11.16
CA ARG A 202 10.99 -13.13 11.27
C ARG A 202 11.45 -12.95 12.70
N GLU A 203 10.60 -12.37 13.55
CA GLU A 203 10.85 -12.27 15.00
C GLU A 203 10.91 -13.65 15.66
N GLU A 204 10.01 -14.56 15.28
CA GLU A 204 9.97 -15.95 15.76
C GLU A 204 11.20 -16.76 15.32
N GLN A 205 11.72 -16.49 14.12
CA GLN A 205 12.94 -17.14 13.61
C GLN A 205 14.24 -16.58 14.21
N GLY A 206 14.17 -15.54 15.05
CA GLY A 206 15.35 -14.97 15.70
C GLY A 206 16.39 -14.42 14.72
N THR A 207 15.99 -14.08 13.48
CA THR A 207 16.92 -13.51 12.50
C THR A 207 17.34 -12.14 13.01
N PRO A 208 18.62 -11.91 13.35
CA PRO A 208 19.05 -10.63 13.89
C PRO A 208 18.83 -9.55 12.83
N VAL A 209 18.04 -8.54 13.19
CA VAL A 209 17.87 -7.34 12.38
C VAL A 209 19.22 -6.63 12.36
N VAL A 210 20.04 -6.88 11.34
CA VAL A 210 21.24 -6.09 11.09
C VAL A 210 20.76 -4.69 10.72
N ALA A 211 20.95 -3.73 11.61
CA ALA A 211 20.62 -2.33 11.38
C ALA A 211 21.56 -1.76 10.30
N THR A 212 21.25 -2.00 9.03
CA THR A 212 21.74 -1.18 7.94
C THR A 212 20.93 0.11 7.95
N ALA A 213 21.61 1.24 8.11
CA ALA A 213 21.01 2.55 7.94
C ALA A 213 20.31 2.58 6.57
N MET A 214 19.03 2.94 6.55
CA MET A 214 18.34 3.24 5.30
C MET A 214 18.95 4.53 4.76
N GLU A 215 19.98 4.43 3.91
CA GLU A 215 20.51 5.57 3.17
C GLU A 215 19.48 5.96 2.11
N ARG A 216 18.69 7.00 2.39
CA ARG A 216 17.81 7.70 1.43
C ARG A 216 17.97 9.19 1.59
#